data_AF-A0A7X8VQ99-F1
#
_entry.id   AF-A0A7X8VQ99-F1
#
_cell.length_a   1.000
_cell.length_b   1.000
_cell.length_c   1.000
_cell.angle_alpha   90.00
_cell.angle_beta   90.00
_cell.angle_gamma   90.00
#
_symmetry.space_group_name_H-M   'P 1'
#
loop_
_entity.id
_entity.type
_entity.pdbx_description
1 polymer ?
#
loop_
_entity_poly.entity_id
_entity_poly.type
_entity_poly.pdbx_seq_one_letter_code
_entity_poly.pdbx_strand_id
1 'polypeptide(L)'
;MSLIYSKQDEYRMRQALQEAERGWGLCSPNPMVGALICKNGSELSRGYHKRCGCAHAEAIALQKAGEEARGAELYVTLEPCSSNGRTAPCVQAIIKAGIKSVIIGCLDLNPKHAGRGVEILRQAGITTKVGLLEEECRRLNEHFFWWIQEKRPFVYLKMAMSLDGKIALPDGSSKWITGPAARSQVQKLRRLAAAIMVGGQTLRADDPGLLVNEPENWHKQPQTCIWSSQKPERGYKIMREDREPPIFAKPRTTAEWLEFLRQLGEKDCNFLLLEGGGELAASALAAGIVNKVGFFVAPKLILGRDSIPVVGGQSVANLEQAIQVQEMKCEFFGLDILLSGYCQNVYRNN
;
A
#
# COMPACT_ATOMS: atom_id res chain seq x y z
N MET A 1 9.37 31.50 5.81
CA MET A 1 10.76 31.10 6.11
C MET A 1 10.87 29.62 5.80
N SER A 2 11.53 29.23 4.69
CA SER A 2 11.80 27.82 4.45
C SER A 2 12.67 27.33 5.61
N LEU A 3 12.16 26.36 6.38
CA LEU A 3 12.95 25.71 7.39
C LEU A 3 14.00 24.89 6.66
N ILE A 4 15.23 25.40 6.59
CA ILE A 4 16.33 24.65 5.99
C ILE A 4 16.59 23.45 6.91
N TYR A 5 16.22 22.26 6.45
CA TYR A 5 16.61 21.01 7.08
C TYR A 5 18.08 20.73 6.76
N SER A 6 18.82 20.20 7.73
CA SER A 6 20.20 19.78 7.50
C SER A 6 20.24 18.41 6.79
N LYS A 7 21.37 18.08 6.16
CA LYS A 7 21.61 16.70 5.66
C LYS A 7 21.48 15.65 6.77
N GLN A 8 21.81 16.03 8.00
CA GLN A 8 21.66 15.16 9.16
C GLN A 8 20.18 14.92 9.50
N ASP A 9 19.31 15.92 9.36
CA ASP A 9 17.87 15.76 9.52
C ASP A 9 17.31 14.79 8.48
N GLU A 10 17.68 14.98 7.21
CA GLU A 10 17.27 14.08 6.12
C GLU A 10 17.72 12.64 6.39
N TYR A 11 18.97 12.44 6.79
CA TYR A 11 19.49 11.12 7.16
C TYR A 11 18.67 10.46 8.27
N ARG A 12 18.37 11.20 9.35
CA ARG A 12 17.57 10.72 10.48
C ARG A 12 16.13 10.39 10.08
N MET A 13 15.51 11.20 9.22
CA MET A 13 14.18 10.92 8.71
C MET A 13 14.16 9.69 7.79
N ARG A 14 15.20 9.48 6.97
CA ARG A 14 15.35 8.23 6.17
C ARG A 14 15.51 7.00 7.06
N GLN A 15 16.22 7.11 8.19
CA GLN A 15 16.28 6.03 9.19
C GLN A 15 14.91 5.77 9.83
N ALA A 16 14.14 6.82 10.14
CA ALA A 16 12.77 6.67 10.64
C ALA A 16 11.85 6.00 9.60
N LEU A 17 11.98 6.34 8.32
CA LEU A 17 11.28 5.67 7.21
C LEU A 17 11.63 4.18 7.11
N GLN A 18 12.92 3.84 7.15
CA GLN A 18 13.39 2.45 7.15
C GLN A 18 12.84 1.67 8.36
N GLU A 19 12.78 2.30 9.53
CA GLU A 19 12.19 1.68 10.72
C GLU A 19 10.68 1.48 10.54
N ALA A 20 9.97 2.44 9.93
CA ALA A 20 8.54 2.35 9.63
C ALA A 20 8.19 1.19 8.68
N GLU A 21 9.03 0.93 7.67
CA GLU A 21 8.85 -0.17 6.70
C GLU A 21 8.82 -1.55 7.37
N ARG A 22 9.34 -1.70 8.59
CA ARG A 22 9.24 -2.95 9.36
C ARG A 22 7.79 -3.29 9.72
N GLY A 23 6.87 -2.32 9.68
CA GLY A 23 5.44 -2.50 9.85
C GLY A 23 4.69 -2.97 8.60
N TRP A 24 5.39 -3.18 7.47
CA TRP A 24 4.77 -3.52 6.19
C TRP A 24 3.86 -4.75 6.27
N GLY A 25 2.58 -4.54 5.97
CA GLY A 25 1.55 -5.57 6.03
C GLY A 25 1.13 -6.01 7.44
N LEU A 26 1.72 -5.45 8.50
CA LEU A 26 1.38 -5.76 9.89
C LEU A 26 0.46 -4.68 10.50
N CYS A 27 0.55 -3.44 10.01
CA CYS A 27 -0.17 -2.31 10.59
C CYS A 27 -1.61 -2.16 10.08
N SER A 28 -1.93 -2.66 8.89
CA SER A 28 -3.22 -2.40 8.22
C SER A 28 -4.41 -2.76 9.14
N PRO A 29 -5.41 -1.86 9.31
CA PRO A 29 -5.64 -0.64 8.51
C PRO A 29 -4.87 0.61 8.97
N ASN A 30 -4.13 0.55 10.08
CA ASN A 30 -3.35 1.69 10.58
C ASN A 30 -2.13 1.99 9.67
N PRO A 31 -1.63 3.23 9.67
CA PRO A 31 -0.43 3.59 8.92
C PRO A 31 0.82 2.96 9.53
N MET A 32 1.82 2.72 8.69
CA MET A 32 3.19 2.46 9.11
C MET A 32 3.82 3.76 9.58
N VAL A 33 4.29 3.79 10.82
CA VAL A 33 4.97 4.95 11.39
C VAL A 33 6.28 4.49 11.98
N GLY A 34 7.35 5.24 11.72
CA GLY A 34 8.64 5.12 12.37
C GLY A 34 8.98 6.39 13.13
N ALA A 35 9.68 6.20 14.24
CA ALA A 35 10.12 7.25 15.15
C ALA A 35 11.57 7.00 15.56
N LEU A 36 12.38 8.06 15.58
CA LEU A 36 13.79 8.06 15.94
C LEU A 36 14.05 9.18 16.95
N ILE A 37 14.65 8.86 18.09
CA ILE A 37 15.04 9.84 19.11
C ILE A 37 16.56 10.01 19.07
N CYS A 38 17.01 11.25 18.92
CA CYS A 38 18.43 11.61 18.87
C CYS A 38 18.77 12.66 19.95
N LYS A 39 19.97 12.58 20.51
CA LYS A 39 20.48 13.56 21.49
C LYS A 39 21.98 13.75 21.28
N ASN A 40 22.45 15.00 21.37
CA ASN A 40 23.86 15.35 21.20
C ASN A 40 24.49 14.78 19.90
N GLY A 41 23.73 14.76 18.81
CA GLY A 41 24.21 14.26 17.52
C GLY A 41 23.95 12.77 17.27
N SER A 42 23.82 11.95 18.32
CA SER A 42 23.69 10.49 18.24
C SER A 42 22.25 10.01 18.37
N GLU A 43 21.96 8.83 17.80
CA GLU A 43 20.71 8.12 18.04
C GLU A 43 20.69 7.51 19.45
N LEU A 44 19.60 7.75 20.19
CA LEU A 44 19.33 7.11 21.47
C LEU A 44 18.43 5.88 21.31
N SER A 45 17.38 5.99 20.51
CA SER A 45 16.44 4.90 20.32
C SER A 45 15.57 5.08 19.07
N ARG A 46 14.90 4.00 18.67
CA ARG A 46 13.93 3.98 17.60
C ARG A 46 12.75 3.07 17.87
N GLY A 47 11.63 3.34 17.22
CA GLY A 47 10.41 2.54 17.29
C GLY A 47 9.63 2.59 15.99
N TYR A 48 8.84 1.56 15.74
CA TYR A 48 7.83 1.55 14.68
C TYR A 48 6.52 0.99 15.20
N HIS A 49 5.41 1.41 14.61
CA HIS A 49 4.11 0.81 14.89
C HIS A 49 4.12 -0.64 14.42
N LYS A 50 3.99 -1.60 15.35
CA LYS A 50 4.17 -3.03 15.04
C LYS A 50 2.92 -3.68 14.45
N ARG A 51 1.74 -3.27 14.91
CA ARG A 51 0.45 -3.88 14.55
C ARG A 51 -0.69 -2.97 15.00
N CYS A 52 -1.80 -2.99 14.27
CA CYS A 52 -3.02 -2.31 14.67
C CYS A 52 -3.43 -2.67 16.11
N GLY A 53 -3.70 -1.67 16.94
CA GLY A 53 -4.05 -1.82 18.36
C GLY A 53 -2.87 -1.88 19.33
N CYS A 54 -1.63 -2.06 18.85
CA CYS A 54 -0.42 -1.98 19.68
C CYS A 54 0.05 -0.52 19.84
N ALA A 55 1.07 -0.34 20.69
CA ALA A 55 1.74 0.94 20.87
C ALA A 55 2.23 1.55 19.53
N HIS A 56 2.15 2.88 19.44
CA HIS A 56 2.63 3.65 18.30
C HIS A 56 4.15 3.78 18.32
N ALA A 57 4.73 4.22 17.20
CA ALA A 57 6.17 4.32 17.02
C ALA A 57 6.83 5.21 18.08
N GLU A 58 6.22 6.36 18.35
CA GLU A 58 6.70 7.35 19.31
C GLU A 58 6.69 6.77 20.73
N ALA A 59 5.62 6.07 21.11
CA ALA A 59 5.54 5.44 22.42
C ALA A 59 6.64 4.37 22.61
N ILE A 60 6.90 3.57 21.58
CA ILE A 60 7.96 2.54 21.61
C ILE A 60 9.35 3.19 21.69
N ALA A 61 9.61 4.24 20.92
CA ALA A 61 10.88 4.96 20.97
C ALA A 61 11.09 5.61 22.34
N LEU A 62 10.09 6.35 22.84
CA LEU A 62 10.13 7.00 24.15
C LEU A 62 10.35 6.00 25.30
N GLN A 63 9.66 4.84 25.26
CA GLN A 63 9.85 3.80 26.26
C GLN A 63 11.30 3.28 26.28
N LYS A 64 11.92 3.09 25.11
CA LYS A 64 13.31 2.63 25.02
C LYS A 64 14.31 3.70 25.46
N ALA A 65 14.06 4.97 25.16
CA ALA A 65 14.91 6.08 25.58
C ALA A 65 14.83 6.36 27.09
N GLY A 66 13.68 6.09 27.73
CA GLY A 66 13.47 6.38 29.15
C GLY A 66 13.70 7.87 29.48
N GLU A 67 14.33 8.14 30.62
CA GLU A 67 14.63 9.51 31.07
C GLU A 67 15.63 10.26 30.15
N GLU A 68 16.44 9.53 29.36
CA GLU A 68 17.39 10.16 28.45
C GLU A 68 16.72 10.94 27.32
N ALA A 69 15.44 10.64 27.03
CA ALA A 69 14.61 11.38 26.07
C ALA A 69 14.47 12.87 26.42
N ARG A 70 14.62 13.25 27.70
CA ARG A 70 14.48 14.65 28.11
C ARG A 70 15.51 15.53 27.43
N GLY A 71 15.05 16.56 26.73
CA GLY A 71 15.88 17.48 25.96
C GLY A 71 16.32 16.96 24.59
N ALA A 72 15.89 15.76 24.18
CA ALA A 72 16.23 15.14 22.91
C ALA A 72 15.38 15.67 21.73
N GLU A 73 15.75 15.27 20.52
CA GLU A 73 15.07 15.53 19.26
C GLU A 73 14.34 14.26 18.81
N LEU A 74 13.08 14.38 18.39
CA LEU A 74 12.28 13.28 17.85
C LEU A 74 12.03 13.50 16.35
N TYR A 75 12.41 12.52 15.53
CA TYR A 75 12.04 12.45 14.11
C TYR A 75 10.92 11.42 13.96
N VAL A 76 9.82 11.80 13.33
CA VAL A 76 8.67 10.91 13.15
C VAL A 76 8.08 11.07 11.75
N THR A 77 7.83 9.94 11.09
CA THR A 77 7.38 9.90 9.69
C THR A 77 5.98 10.47 9.45
N LEU A 78 5.12 10.46 10.47
CA LEU A 78 3.73 10.93 10.43
C LEU A 78 3.45 11.82 11.65
N GLU A 79 2.54 12.78 11.51
CA GLU A 79 2.07 13.61 12.61
C GLU A 79 1.66 12.77 13.83
N PRO A 80 2.20 13.06 15.04
CA PRO A 80 1.82 12.36 16.25
C PRO A 80 0.34 12.53 16.60
N CYS A 81 -0.33 11.42 16.91
CA CYS A 81 -1.76 11.43 17.18
C CYS A 81 -2.14 12.34 18.37
N SER A 82 -3.23 13.09 18.19
CA SER A 82 -3.68 14.17 19.08
C SER A 82 -4.94 13.86 19.89
N SER A 83 -5.64 12.78 19.60
CA SER A 83 -6.83 12.35 20.32
C SER A 83 -6.70 10.92 20.84
N ASN A 84 -7.50 10.58 21.85
CA ASN A 84 -7.59 9.20 22.33
C ASN A 84 -8.17 8.31 21.23
N GLY A 85 -7.39 7.31 20.82
CA GLY A 85 -7.83 6.23 19.94
C GLY A 85 -7.96 4.93 20.73
N ARG A 86 -7.36 3.86 20.21
CA ARG A 86 -7.17 2.59 20.96
C ARG A 86 -6.06 2.69 22.01
N THR A 87 -5.21 3.71 21.91
CA THR A 87 -4.08 4.01 22.78
C THR A 87 -4.14 5.49 23.20
N ALA A 88 -3.40 5.85 24.26
CA ALA A 88 -3.25 7.25 24.68
C ALA A 88 -2.52 8.08 23.62
N PRO A 89 -2.73 9.41 23.56
CA PRO A 89 -2.23 10.25 22.47
C PRO A 89 -0.71 10.41 22.55
N CYS A 90 -0.03 10.23 21.43
CA CYS A 90 1.43 10.35 21.34
C CYS A 90 1.91 11.73 21.73
N VAL A 91 1.17 12.80 21.40
CA VAL A 91 1.53 14.17 21.79
C VAL A 91 1.70 14.33 23.30
N GLN A 92 0.86 13.69 24.11
CA GLN A 92 0.97 13.76 25.57
C GLN A 92 2.19 13.01 26.09
N ALA A 93 2.51 11.86 25.49
CA ALA A 93 3.71 11.11 25.82
C ALA A 93 4.99 11.89 25.48
N ILE A 94 5.01 12.57 24.33
CA ILE A 94 6.13 13.42 23.88
C ILE A 94 6.34 14.59 24.85
N ILE A 95 5.26 15.28 25.25
CA ILE A 95 5.31 16.39 26.21
C ILE A 95 5.83 15.89 27.57
N LYS A 96 5.25 14.81 28.09
CA LYS A 96 5.65 14.24 29.39
C LYS A 96 7.11 13.81 29.42
N ALA A 97 7.63 13.27 28.32
CA ALA A 97 9.03 12.87 28.20
C ALA A 97 10.00 14.07 28.12
N GLY A 98 9.50 15.29 27.94
CA GLY A 98 10.33 16.49 27.87
C GLY A 98 11.18 16.57 26.59
N ILE A 99 10.67 16.07 25.46
CA ILE A 99 11.30 16.21 24.14
C ILE A 99 11.42 17.71 23.80
N LYS A 100 12.60 18.13 23.32
CA LYS A 100 12.89 19.53 23.00
C LYS A 100 12.38 19.93 21.61
N SER A 101 12.55 19.05 20.64
CA SER A 101 12.16 19.30 19.25
C SER A 101 11.53 18.06 18.61
N VAL A 102 10.55 18.29 17.73
CA VAL A 102 9.89 17.26 16.95
C VAL A 102 9.95 17.65 15.47
N ILE A 103 10.50 16.76 14.66
CA ILE A 103 10.63 16.90 13.21
C ILE A 103 9.72 15.87 12.57
N ILE A 104 8.72 16.35 11.84
CA ILE A 104 7.63 15.54 11.29
C ILE A 104 7.79 15.43 9.77
N GLY A 105 7.67 14.20 9.26
CA GLY A 105 7.75 13.91 7.84
C GLY A 105 6.57 14.47 7.07
N CYS A 106 5.36 13.97 7.35
CA CYS A 106 4.11 14.43 6.75
C CYS A 106 3.00 14.62 7.80
N LEU A 107 2.02 15.46 7.48
CA LEU A 107 0.81 15.63 8.29
C LEU A 107 -0.14 14.44 8.14
N ASP A 108 -0.97 14.20 9.16
CA ASP A 108 -2.09 13.28 9.00
C ASP A 108 -3.16 13.94 8.11
N LEU A 109 -3.67 13.21 7.11
CA LEU A 109 -4.76 13.69 6.25
C LEU A 109 -6.14 13.36 6.81
N ASN A 110 -6.21 12.67 7.95
CA ASN A 110 -7.44 12.51 8.70
C ASN A 110 -7.90 13.88 9.21
N PRO A 111 -9.09 14.37 8.82
CA PRO A 111 -9.59 15.69 9.23
C PRO A 111 -9.66 15.88 10.75
N LYS A 112 -9.74 14.79 11.53
CA LYS A 112 -9.74 14.84 13.00
C LYS A 112 -8.37 15.16 13.62
N HIS A 113 -7.30 14.94 12.86
CA HIS A 113 -5.92 15.04 13.33
C HIS A 113 -5.10 16.11 12.62
N ALA A 114 -5.39 16.38 11.35
CA ALA A 114 -4.62 17.25 10.47
C ALA A 114 -4.18 18.56 11.15
N GLY A 115 -2.90 18.63 11.52
CA GLY A 115 -2.27 19.81 12.12
C GLY A 115 -2.51 20.00 13.63
N ARG A 116 -3.49 19.31 14.22
CA ARG A 116 -3.82 19.46 15.65
C ARG A 116 -2.70 18.96 16.56
N GLY A 117 -2.02 17.89 16.18
CA GLY A 117 -0.89 17.37 16.96
C GLY A 117 0.27 18.36 16.96
N VAL A 118 0.53 18.97 15.80
CA VAL A 118 1.54 20.03 15.64
C VAL A 118 1.24 21.24 16.52
N GLU A 119 -0.02 21.70 16.55
CA GLU A 119 -0.46 22.82 17.38
C GLU A 119 -0.26 22.55 18.87
N ILE A 120 -0.66 21.37 19.36
CA ILE A 120 -0.51 20.97 20.77
C ILE A 120 0.98 20.97 21.18
N LEU A 121 1.86 20.42 20.34
CA LEU A 121 3.30 20.39 20.62
C LEU A 121 3.89 21.81 20.69
N ARG A 122 3.51 22.70 19.76
CA ARG A 122 3.95 24.10 19.75
C ARG A 122 3.47 24.86 20.98
N GLN A 123 2.20 24.69 21.38
CA GLN A 123 1.64 25.31 22.58
C GLN A 123 2.35 24.85 23.86
N ALA A 124 2.82 23.60 23.90
CA ALA A 124 3.63 23.07 25.00
C ALA A 124 5.10 23.54 24.99
N GLY A 125 5.49 24.44 24.08
CA GLY A 125 6.84 24.99 23.98
C GLY A 125 7.84 24.09 23.22
N ILE A 126 7.37 23.03 22.55
CA ILE A 126 8.23 22.11 21.80
C ILE A 126 8.49 22.66 20.39
N THR A 127 9.76 22.72 20.00
CA THR A 127 10.14 23.19 18.66
C THR A 127 9.68 22.20 17.60
N THR A 128 8.68 22.56 16.79
CA THR A 128 8.04 21.60 15.87
C THR A 128 8.17 22.02 14.41
N LYS A 129 8.88 21.21 13.60
CA LYS A 129 9.05 21.38 12.15
C LYS A 129 8.29 20.28 11.40
N VAL A 130 7.73 20.60 10.23
CA VAL A 130 6.89 19.68 9.45
C VAL A 130 7.26 19.77 7.97
N GLY A 131 7.26 18.63 7.28
CA GLY A 131 7.46 18.56 5.83
C GLY A 131 8.82 18.01 5.40
N LEU A 132 9.57 17.34 6.29
CA LEU A 132 10.86 16.76 5.94
C LEU A 132 10.69 15.44 5.20
N LEU A 133 11.13 15.36 3.94
CA LEU A 133 10.91 14.17 3.08
C LEU A 133 9.42 13.82 2.99
N GLU A 134 8.59 14.85 2.87
CA GLU A 134 7.13 14.72 2.93
C GLU A 134 6.59 13.76 1.86
N GLU A 135 7.12 13.83 0.63
CA GLU A 135 6.68 12.96 -0.46
C GLU A 135 6.97 11.49 -0.15
N GLU A 136 8.17 11.15 0.32
CA GLU A 136 8.49 9.78 0.70
C GLU A 136 7.66 9.28 1.90
N CYS A 137 7.42 10.14 2.88
CA CYS A 137 6.57 9.82 4.03
C CYS A 137 5.11 9.60 3.63
N ARG A 138 4.59 10.43 2.72
CA ARG A 138 3.25 10.25 2.13
C ARG A 138 3.19 8.95 1.34
N ARG A 139 4.23 8.64 0.57
CA ARG A 139 4.30 7.45 -0.29
C ARG A 139 4.26 6.15 0.50
N LEU A 140 4.93 6.09 1.65
CA LEU A 140 4.90 4.93 2.55
C LEU A 140 3.47 4.50 2.89
N ASN A 141 2.57 5.46 3.08
CA ASN A 141 1.19 5.25 3.51
C ASN A 141 0.16 5.71 2.47
N GLU A 142 0.50 5.72 1.18
CA GLU A 142 -0.38 6.24 0.12
C GLU A 142 -1.77 5.59 0.13
N HIS A 143 -1.81 4.29 0.41
CA HIS A 143 -3.02 3.50 0.52
C HIS A 143 -3.90 3.88 1.73
N PHE A 144 -3.27 4.17 2.87
CA PHE A 144 -3.96 4.64 4.07
C PHE A 144 -4.56 6.02 3.84
N PHE A 145 -3.76 6.96 3.32
CA PHE A 145 -4.22 8.32 3.03
C PHE A 145 -5.37 8.34 2.04
N TRP A 146 -5.24 7.56 0.96
CA TRP A 146 -6.28 7.39 -0.04
C TRP A 146 -7.59 6.92 0.61
N TRP A 147 -7.55 5.86 1.42
CA TRP A 147 -8.73 5.34 2.10
C TRP A 147 -9.34 6.33 3.10
N ILE A 148 -8.51 7.08 3.84
CA ILE A 148 -8.99 8.09 4.78
C ILE A 148 -9.75 9.21 4.05
N GLN A 149 -9.27 9.66 2.89
CA GLN A 149 -9.87 10.75 2.12
C GLN A 149 -11.09 10.29 1.33
N GLU A 150 -10.97 9.16 0.61
CA GLU A 150 -11.95 8.71 -0.37
C GLU A 150 -12.96 7.71 0.19
N LYS A 151 -12.70 7.13 1.38
CA LYS A 151 -13.49 6.07 2.01
C LYS A 151 -13.60 4.79 1.18
N ARG A 152 -12.63 4.54 0.31
CA ARG A 152 -12.52 3.36 -0.55
C ARG A 152 -11.03 2.96 -0.68
N PRO A 153 -10.72 1.69 -0.94
CA PRO A 153 -9.33 1.22 -0.99
C PRO A 153 -8.54 1.89 -2.11
N PHE A 154 -7.24 2.01 -1.89
CA PHE A 154 -6.28 2.23 -2.96
C PHE A 154 -6.17 0.96 -3.80
N VAL A 155 -6.35 1.08 -5.11
CA VAL A 155 -6.38 -0.05 -6.04
C VAL A 155 -5.05 -0.16 -6.78
N TYR A 156 -4.35 -1.27 -6.57
CA TYR A 156 -3.12 -1.61 -7.29
C TYR A 156 -3.42 -2.72 -8.30
N LEU A 157 -3.22 -2.45 -9.59
CA LEU A 157 -3.28 -3.47 -10.64
C LEU A 157 -1.90 -4.08 -10.89
N LYS A 158 -1.74 -5.35 -10.51
CA LYS A 158 -0.51 -6.11 -10.77
C LYS A 158 -0.72 -7.08 -11.93
N MET A 159 0.16 -6.96 -12.93
CA MET A 159 0.21 -7.85 -14.10
C MET A 159 1.58 -8.52 -14.19
N ALA A 160 1.63 -9.70 -14.81
CA ALA A 160 2.86 -10.37 -15.19
C ALA A 160 2.75 -10.79 -16.64
N MET A 161 3.72 -10.44 -17.47
CA MET A 161 3.70 -10.65 -18.91
C MET A 161 5.07 -11.04 -19.45
N SER A 162 5.09 -11.63 -20.64
CA SER A 162 6.27 -11.75 -21.48
C SER A 162 6.71 -10.38 -22.00
N LEU A 163 7.91 -10.28 -22.59
CA LEU A 163 8.47 -9.06 -23.15
C LEU A 163 7.59 -8.48 -24.29
N ASP A 164 6.91 -9.35 -25.02
CA ASP A 164 5.95 -9.02 -26.08
C ASP A 164 4.49 -8.89 -25.59
N GLY A 165 4.28 -8.76 -24.28
CA GLY A 165 2.99 -8.35 -23.71
C GLY A 165 1.94 -9.44 -23.60
N LYS A 166 2.34 -10.71 -23.46
CA LYS A 166 1.44 -11.87 -23.40
C LYS A 166 1.40 -12.49 -22.01
N ILE A 167 0.27 -13.08 -21.64
CA ILE A 167 0.04 -13.66 -20.30
C ILE A 167 -0.21 -15.17 -20.30
N ALA A 168 -0.46 -15.77 -21.46
CA ALA A 168 -0.66 -17.20 -21.61
C ALA A 168 -0.51 -17.63 -23.09
N LEU A 169 -0.30 -18.92 -23.30
CA LEU A 169 -0.51 -19.59 -24.58
C LEU A 169 -2.02 -19.66 -24.92
N PRO A 170 -2.40 -19.97 -26.18
CA PRO A 170 -3.81 -20.07 -26.60
C PRO A 170 -4.64 -21.07 -25.78
N ASP A 171 -3.99 -22.11 -25.26
CA ASP A 171 -4.61 -23.11 -24.37
C ASP A 171 -4.77 -22.63 -22.91
N GLY A 172 -4.33 -21.40 -22.61
CA GLY A 172 -4.39 -20.80 -21.27
C GLY A 172 -3.20 -21.12 -20.37
N SER A 173 -2.23 -21.92 -20.81
CA SER A 173 -1.05 -22.24 -20.00
C SER A 173 -0.14 -21.02 -19.83
N SER A 174 0.26 -20.75 -18.58
CA SER A 174 0.91 -19.48 -18.18
C SER A 174 1.95 -19.64 -17.07
N LYS A 175 2.14 -20.85 -16.53
CA LYS A 175 3.04 -21.12 -15.40
C LYS A 175 4.40 -21.59 -15.90
N TRP A 176 5.51 -20.91 -15.62
CA TRP A 176 5.64 -19.56 -15.05
C TRP A 176 6.27 -18.63 -16.08
N ILE A 177 5.61 -17.50 -16.35
CA ILE A 177 6.19 -16.42 -17.15
C ILE A 177 7.32 -15.75 -16.36
N THR A 178 7.02 -15.16 -15.20
CA THR A 178 8.00 -14.43 -14.36
C THR A 178 8.74 -15.35 -13.37
N GLY A 179 9.97 -14.99 -13.04
CA GLY A 179 10.86 -15.69 -12.12
C GLY A 179 10.50 -15.55 -10.63
N PRO A 180 11.27 -16.24 -9.75
CA PRO A 180 11.00 -16.29 -8.31
C PRO A 180 11.13 -14.93 -7.62
N ALA A 181 12.09 -14.08 -8.00
CA ALA A 181 12.27 -12.76 -7.39
C ALA A 181 11.03 -11.85 -7.60
N ALA A 182 10.47 -11.84 -8.82
CA ALA A 182 9.21 -11.16 -9.12
C ALA A 182 8.04 -11.74 -8.30
N ARG A 183 7.97 -13.07 -8.15
CA ARG A 183 6.91 -13.70 -7.34
C ARG A 183 7.03 -13.37 -5.84
N SER A 184 8.23 -13.26 -5.29
CA SER A 184 8.44 -12.82 -3.91
C SER A 184 8.02 -11.36 -3.71
N GLN A 185 8.25 -10.49 -4.72
CA GLN A 185 7.72 -9.13 -4.69
C GLN A 185 6.18 -9.09 -4.70
N VAL A 186 5.52 -10.00 -5.43
CA VAL A 186 4.06 -10.15 -5.34
C VAL A 186 3.64 -10.57 -3.93
N GLN A 187 4.36 -11.49 -3.26
CA GLN A 187 4.09 -11.83 -1.86
C GLN A 187 4.22 -10.61 -0.93
N LYS A 188 5.20 -9.72 -1.17
CA LYS A 188 5.30 -8.43 -0.46
C LYS A 188 4.06 -7.55 -0.68
N LEU A 189 3.51 -7.48 -1.89
CA LEU A 189 2.25 -6.76 -2.15
C LEU A 189 1.06 -7.42 -1.45
N ARG A 190 0.96 -8.75 -1.49
CA ARG A 190 -0.10 -9.50 -0.79
C ARG A 190 -0.09 -9.28 0.71
N ARG A 191 1.10 -9.15 1.33
CA ARG A 191 1.22 -8.80 2.76
C ARG A 191 0.54 -7.48 3.11
N LEU A 192 0.60 -6.50 2.21
CA LEU A 192 -0.05 -5.20 2.42
C LEU A 192 -1.56 -5.26 2.17
N ALA A 193 -2.00 -6.14 1.28
CA ALA A 193 -3.37 -6.18 0.82
C ALA A 193 -4.37 -6.57 1.91
N ALA A 194 -5.41 -5.75 2.06
CA ALA A 194 -6.58 -6.11 2.85
C ALA A 194 -7.52 -7.02 2.04
N ALA A 195 -7.55 -6.85 0.71
CA ALA A 195 -8.25 -7.72 -0.22
C ALA A 195 -7.44 -7.98 -1.49
N ILE A 196 -7.60 -9.17 -2.07
CA ILE A 196 -7.05 -9.54 -3.39
C ILE A 196 -8.21 -9.92 -4.30
N MET A 197 -8.21 -9.40 -5.53
CA MET A 197 -9.17 -9.78 -6.56
C MET A 197 -8.49 -10.40 -7.79
N VAL A 198 -9.06 -11.51 -8.29
CA VAL A 198 -8.67 -12.12 -9.58
C VAL A 198 -9.89 -12.36 -10.47
N GLY A 199 -9.66 -12.51 -11.78
CA GLY A 199 -10.72 -12.86 -12.72
C GLY A 199 -11.24 -14.29 -12.53
N GLY A 200 -12.53 -14.51 -12.82
CA GLY A 200 -13.11 -15.86 -12.77
C GLY A 200 -12.41 -16.89 -13.67
N GLN A 201 -11.85 -16.47 -14.81
CA GLN A 201 -11.04 -17.35 -15.66
C GLN A 201 -9.73 -17.77 -15.00
N THR A 202 -9.04 -16.84 -14.33
CA THR A 202 -7.84 -17.15 -13.53
C THR A 202 -8.16 -18.14 -12.42
N LEU A 203 -9.30 -17.98 -11.72
CA LEU A 203 -9.75 -18.96 -10.74
C LEU A 203 -9.91 -20.35 -11.36
N ARG A 204 -10.60 -20.45 -12.51
CA ARG A 204 -10.87 -21.73 -13.18
C ARG A 204 -9.62 -22.41 -13.71
N ALA A 205 -8.72 -21.65 -14.34
CA ALA A 205 -7.52 -22.17 -14.99
C ALA A 205 -6.43 -22.53 -13.97
N ASP A 206 -6.19 -21.64 -12.98
CA ASP A 206 -5.03 -21.76 -12.11
C ASP A 206 -5.32 -22.36 -10.74
N ASP A 207 -6.58 -22.35 -10.31
CA ASP A 207 -7.04 -22.68 -8.96
C ASP A 207 -6.06 -22.13 -7.89
N PRO A 208 -5.89 -20.80 -7.83
CA PRO A 208 -4.91 -20.16 -6.95
C PRO A 208 -5.41 -20.15 -5.50
N GLY A 209 -4.51 -20.28 -4.52
CA GLY A 209 -4.88 -20.10 -3.12
C GLY A 209 -5.07 -18.63 -2.70
N LEU A 210 -4.44 -17.69 -3.43
CA LEU A 210 -4.42 -16.24 -3.13
C LEU A 210 -4.03 -15.93 -1.68
N LEU A 211 -3.04 -16.67 -1.18
CA LEU A 211 -2.51 -16.54 0.16
C LEU A 211 -1.25 -15.69 0.18
N VAL A 212 -1.00 -15.09 1.33
CA VAL A 212 0.34 -14.69 1.77
C VAL A 212 1.02 -15.92 2.35
N ASN A 213 2.04 -16.39 1.64
CA ASN A 213 2.83 -17.57 2.02
C ASN A 213 4.31 -17.24 2.29
N GLU A 214 4.71 -15.98 2.14
CA GLU A 214 6.07 -15.52 2.46
C GLU A 214 6.02 -14.31 3.42
N PRO A 215 6.40 -14.48 4.71
CA PRO A 215 6.79 -15.75 5.35
C PRO A 215 5.58 -16.70 5.54
N GLU A 216 5.87 -17.96 5.84
CA GLU A 216 4.85 -18.95 6.22
C GLU A 216 4.04 -18.49 7.44
N ASN A 217 2.81 -18.97 7.56
CA ASN A 217 1.91 -18.68 8.68
C ASN A 217 1.67 -17.17 8.89
N TRP A 218 1.54 -16.43 7.79
CA TRP A 218 1.26 -15.00 7.87
C TRP A 218 -0.02 -14.72 8.65
N HIS A 219 0.10 -13.84 9.65
CA HIS A 219 -0.89 -13.62 10.70
C HIS A 219 -2.30 -13.19 10.24
N LYS A 220 -2.42 -12.62 9.04
CA LYS A 220 -3.69 -12.14 8.48
C LYS A 220 -3.71 -12.36 6.98
N GLN A 221 -4.61 -13.22 6.51
CA GLN A 221 -4.82 -13.41 5.09
C GLN A 221 -5.76 -12.32 4.52
N PRO A 222 -5.55 -11.87 3.28
CA PRO A 222 -6.45 -10.92 2.63
C PRO A 222 -7.80 -11.55 2.35
N GLN A 223 -8.85 -10.72 2.32
CA GLN A 223 -10.16 -11.10 1.80
C GLN A 223 -10.00 -11.49 0.33
N THR A 224 -10.49 -12.68 -0.02
CA THR A 224 -10.49 -13.13 -1.40
C THR A 224 -11.71 -12.58 -2.13
N CYS A 225 -11.50 -11.96 -3.28
CA CYS A 225 -12.55 -11.47 -4.17
C CYS A 225 -12.38 -12.10 -5.56
N ILE A 226 -13.46 -12.49 -6.20
CA ILE A 226 -13.46 -13.10 -7.53
C ILE A 226 -14.32 -12.25 -8.45
N TRP A 227 -13.71 -11.73 -9.52
CA TRP A 227 -14.42 -11.00 -10.56
C TRP A 227 -15.21 -11.94 -11.45
N SER A 228 -16.40 -12.35 -10.98
CA SER A 228 -17.27 -13.32 -11.63
C SER A 228 -18.70 -13.20 -11.10
N SER A 229 -19.68 -13.37 -12.00
CA SER A 229 -21.10 -13.52 -11.66
C SER A 229 -21.51 -14.98 -11.52
N GLN A 230 -20.63 -15.91 -11.90
CA GLN A 230 -20.87 -17.35 -11.80
C GLN A 230 -20.44 -17.83 -10.41
N LYS A 231 -21.33 -18.58 -9.76
CA LYS A 231 -20.99 -19.32 -8.54
C LYS A 231 -20.05 -20.49 -8.89
N PRO A 232 -19.17 -20.88 -7.97
CA PRO A 232 -18.27 -22.01 -8.19
C PRO A 232 -19.07 -23.32 -8.30
N GLU A 233 -18.81 -24.09 -9.34
CA GLU A 233 -19.45 -25.40 -9.60
C GLU A 233 -18.74 -26.57 -8.89
N ARG A 234 -17.53 -26.33 -8.38
CA ARG A 234 -16.71 -27.27 -7.62
C ARG A 234 -15.97 -26.54 -6.50
N GLY A 235 -15.37 -27.29 -5.58
CA GLY A 235 -14.44 -26.74 -4.59
C GLY A 235 -13.17 -26.19 -5.25
N TYR A 236 -12.78 -24.97 -4.88
CA TYR A 236 -11.51 -24.34 -5.24
C TYR A 236 -10.65 -24.13 -3.99
N LYS A 237 -9.33 -23.97 -4.14
CA LYS A 237 -8.40 -23.69 -3.02
C LYS A 237 -8.72 -22.43 -2.23
N ILE A 238 -9.47 -21.49 -2.82
CA ILE A 238 -9.96 -20.29 -2.15
C ILE A 238 -11.13 -20.54 -1.19
N MET A 239 -11.82 -21.69 -1.32
CA MET A 239 -13.05 -22.02 -0.57
C MET A 239 -12.75 -22.91 0.64
N ARG A 240 -11.73 -22.55 1.43
CA ARG A 240 -11.38 -23.31 2.63
C ARG A 240 -12.20 -22.83 3.83
N GLU A 241 -12.62 -23.76 4.68
CA GLU A 241 -13.44 -23.47 5.86
C GLU A 241 -12.70 -22.64 6.93
N ASP A 242 -11.36 -22.69 6.94
CA ASP A 242 -10.50 -21.92 7.83
C ASP A 242 -10.33 -20.44 7.41
N ARG A 243 -11.13 -19.95 6.44
CA ARG A 243 -11.06 -18.60 5.89
C ARG A 243 -12.42 -17.94 5.74
N GLU A 244 -12.40 -16.61 5.70
CA GLU A 244 -13.53 -15.81 5.24
C GLU A 244 -13.97 -16.26 3.85
N PRO A 245 -15.28 -16.46 3.61
CA PRO A 245 -15.79 -16.86 2.31
C PRO A 245 -15.36 -15.87 1.20
N PRO A 246 -14.98 -16.37 0.00
CA PRO A 246 -14.66 -15.51 -1.11
C PRO A 246 -15.87 -14.69 -1.57
N ILE A 247 -15.65 -13.40 -1.83
CA ILE A 247 -16.67 -12.49 -2.37
C ILE A 247 -16.70 -12.64 -3.88
N PHE A 248 -17.83 -13.09 -4.44
CA PHE A 248 -18.05 -13.10 -5.88
C PHE A 248 -18.80 -11.82 -6.29
N ALA A 249 -18.18 -11.00 -7.11
CA ALA A 249 -18.77 -9.78 -7.64
C ALA A 249 -18.29 -9.57 -9.06
N LYS A 250 -19.12 -9.06 -9.97
CA LYS A 250 -18.69 -8.72 -11.34
C LYS A 250 -19.15 -7.31 -11.70
N PRO A 251 -18.61 -6.26 -11.04
CA PRO A 251 -18.87 -4.89 -11.45
C PRO A 251 -18.45 -4.70 -12.91
N ARG A 252 -19.36 -4.15 -13.71
CA ARG A 252 -19.23 -3.92 -15.16
C ARG A 252 -19.20 -2.45 -15.51
N THR A 253 -19.83 -1.62 -14.70
CA THR A 253 -19.88 -0.17 -14.87
C THR A 253 -19.02 0.53 -13.82
N THR A 254 -18.66 1.79 -14.07
CA THR A 254 -17.97 2.62 -13.07
C THR A 254 -18.77 2.67 -11.77
N ALA A 255 -20.08 2.90 -11.82
CA ALA A 255 -20.93 2.96 -10.64
C ALA A 255 -20.89 1.66 -9.80
N GLU A 256 -20.96 0.50 -10.44
CA GLU A 256 -20.84 -0.80 -9.76
C GLU A 256 -19.47 -1.00 -9.13
N TRP A 257 -18.39 -0.57 -9.80
CA TRP A 257 -17.05 -0.59 -9.23
C TRP A 257 -16.95 0.31 -8.00
N LEU A 258 -17.49 1.53 -8.06
CA LEU A 258 -17.47 2.47 -6.93
C LEU A 258 -18.22 1.91 -5.73
N GLU A 259 -19.37 1.29 -5.95
CA GLU A 259 -20.16 0.66 -4.90
C GLU A 259 -19.42 -0.53 -4.26
N PHE A 260 -18.83 -1.41 -5.09
CA PHE A 260 -18.01 -2.51 -4.60
C PHE A 260 -16.83 -2.02 -3.74
N LEU A 261 -16.13 -0.99 -4.20
CA LEU A 261 -14.99 -0.42 -3.47
C LEU A 261 -15.42 0.30 -2.19
N ARG A 262 -16.60 0.95 -2.18
CA ARG A 262 -17.18 1.55 -0.98
C ARG A 262 -17.48 0.49 0.09
N GLN A 263 -18.11 -0.62 -0.30
CA GLN A 263 -18.39 -1.74 0.61
C GLN A 263 -17.12 -2.37 1.19
N LEU A 264 -16.04 -2.45 0.41
CA LEU A 264 -14.73 -2.86 0.92
C LEU A 264 -14.17 -1.83 1.91
N GLY A 265 -14.23 -0.54 1.56
CA GLY A 265 -13.75 0.56 2.40
C GLY A 265 -14.41 0.61 3.77
N GLU A 266 -15.71 0.30 3.85
CA GLU A 266 -16.48 0.19 5.11
C GLU A 266 -16.02 -0.96 6.01
N LYS A 267 -15.33 -1.96 5.45
CA LYS A 267 -14.77 -3.11 6.16
C LYS A 267 -13.27 -2.95 6.41
N ASP A 268 -12.81 -1.71 6.58
CA ASP A 268 -11.40 -1.36 6.81
C ASP A 268 -10.44 -1.84 5.69
N CYS A 269 -10.95 -2.06 4.47
CA CYS A 269 -10.09 -2.37 3.33
C CYS A 269 -9.48 -1.09 2.77
N ASN A 270 -8.22 -0.83 3.10
CA ASN A 270 -7.47 0.33 2.61
C ASN A 270 -6.64 0.05 1.34
N PHE A 271 -6.40 -1.22 1.00
CA PHE A 271 -5.63 -1.62 -0.18
C PHE A 271 -6.25 -2.85 -0.85
N LEU A 272 -6.65 -2.69 -2.11
CA LEU A 272 -7.13 -3.75 -2.98
C LEU A 272 -6.05 -4.06 -4.03
N LEU A 273 -5.59 -5.30 -4.04
CA LEU A 273 -4.66 -5.80 -5.06
C LEU A 273 -5.43 -6.57 -6.13
N LEU A 274 -5.40 -6.10 -7.37
CA LEU A 274 -5.89 -6.84 -8.53
C LEU A 274 -4.73 -7.68 -9.07
N GLU A 275 -4.87 -9.01 -9.11
CA GLU A 275 -3.84 -9.92 -9.62
C GLU A 275 -4.30 -10.66 -10.87
N GLY A 276 -3.81 -10.20 -12.03
CA GLY A 276 -3.99 -10.90 -13.29
C GLY A 276 -5.43 -10.90 -13.85
N GLY A 277 -5.59 -11.58 -14.98
CA GLY A 277 -6.80 -11.60 -15.78
C GLY A 277 -6.92 -10.36 -16.67
N GLY A 278 -6.67 -10.51 -17.98
CA GLY A 278 -6.69 -9.40 -18.93
C GLY A 278 -8.03 -8.65 -18.97
N GLU A 279 -9.15 -9.37 -18.82
CA GLU A 279 -10.50 -8.79 -18.80
C GLU A 279 -10.81 -8.03 -17.50
N LEU A 280 -10.34 -8.54 -16.34
CA LEU A 280 -10.46 -7.82 -15.07
C LEU A 280 -9.64 -6.53 -15.12
N ALA A 281 -8.39 -6.63 -15.59
CA ALA A 281 -7.52 -5.48 -15.77
C ALA A 281 -8.16 -4.42 -16.68
N ALA A 282 -8.70 -4.83 -17.83
CA ALA A 282 -9.37 -3.94 -18.76
C ALA A 282 -10.60 -3.27 -18.12
N SER A 283 -11.46 -4.04 -17.44
CA SER A 283 -12.64 -3.48 -16.77
C SER A 283 -12.29 -2.45 -15.70
N ALA A 284 -11.29 -2.74 -14.85
CA ALA A 284 -10.84 -1.85 -13.80
C ALA A 284 -10.18 -0.56 -14.35
N LEU A 285 -9.35 -0.70 -15.39
CA LEU A 285 -8.70 0.43 -16.05
C LEU A 285 -9.72 1.34 -16.75
N ALA A 286 -10.66 0.75 -17.51
CA ALA A 286 -11.70 1.49 -18.20
C ALA A 286 -12.66 2.21 -17.24
N ALA A 287 -12.91 1.62 -16.06
CA ALA A 287 -13.69 2.26 -15.00
C ALA A 287 -12.95 3.41 -14.29
N GLY A 288 -11.66 3.62 -14.57
CA GLY A 288 -10.87 4.69 -13.95
C GLY A 288 -10.68 4.51 -12.43
N ILE A 289 -10.68 3.27 -11.94
CA ILE A 289 -10.57 2.96 -10.49
C ILE A 289 -9.17 2.51 -10.05
N VAL A 290 -8.26 2.26 -11.01
CA VAL A 290 -6.89 1.81 -10.71
C VAL A 290 -6.03 3.00 -10.33
N ASN A 291 -5.51 3.02 -9.10
CA ASN A 291 -4.60 4.07 -8.64
C ASN A 291 -3.19 3.89 -9.21
N LYS A 292 -2.70 2.65 -9.18
CA LYS A 292 -1.32 2.31 -9.53
C LYS A 292 -1.28 1.02 -10.33
N VAL A 293 -0.39 0.98 -11.30
CA VAL A 293 -0.10 -0.22 -12.08
C VAL A 293 1.30 -0.74 -11.77
N GLY A 294 1.45 -2.06 -11.84
CA GLY A 294 2.74 -2.74 -11.78
C GLY A 294 2.77 -3.91 -12.75
N PHE A 295 3.56 -3.80 -13.81
CA PHE A 295 3.75 -4.81 -14.84
C PHE A 295 5.12 -5.47 -14.64
N PHE A 296 5.10 -6.73 -14.20
CA PHE A 296 6.29 -7.57 -14.24
C PHE A 296 6.50 -8.11 -15.65
N VAL A 297 7.62 -7.76 -16.26
CA VAL A 297 8.01 -8.13 -17.61
C VAL A 297 9.12 -9.17 -17.54
N ALA A 298 8.82 -10.39 -17.96
CA ALA A 298 9.80 -11.45 -18.07
C ALA A 298 10.55 -11.36 -19.41
N PRO A 299 11.84 -11.72 -19.46
CA PRO A 299 12.63 -11.74 -20.70
C PRO A 299 12.29 -12.99 -21.54
N LYS A 300 11.02 -13.10 -21.95
CA LYS A 300 10.47 -14.18 -22.76
C LYS A 300 9.66 -13.58 -23.91
N LEU A 301 9.64 -14.23 -25.06
CA LEU A 301 8.76 -13.90 -26.17
C LEU A 301 7.81 -15.07 -26.38
N ILE A 302 6.51 -14.83 -26.23
CA ILE A 302 5.48 -15.89 -26.43
C ILE A 302 5.04 -15.93 -27.90
N LEU A 303 5.05 -14.78 -28.58
CA LEU A 303 4.62 -14.57 -29.96
C LEU A 303 3.12 -14.89 -30.14
N GLY A 304 2.68 -15.05 -31.39
CA GLY A 304 1.31 -15.42 -31.73
C GLY A 304 0.33 -14.25 -31.70
N ARG A 305 -0.52 -14.14 -32.74
CA ARG A 305 -1.67 -13.22 -32.73
C ARG A 305 -2.82 -13.78 -31.87
N ASP A 306 -2.83 -15.09 -31.68
CA ASP A 306 -3.77 -15.90 -30.93
C ASP A 306 -3.41 -16.04 -29.44
N SER A 307 -2.23 -15.57 -29.02
CA SER A 307 -1.87 -15.55 -27.60
C SER A 307 -2.58 -14.41 -26.85
N ILE A 308 -2.81 -14.66 -25.56
CA ILE A 308 -3.65 -13.79 -24.73
C ILE A 308 -2.86 -12.50 -24.36
N PRO A 309 -3.36 -11.30 -24.72
CA PRO A 309 -2.71 -10.05 -24.36
C PRO A 309 -2.80 -9.77 -22.85
N VAL A 310 -1.86 -8.98 -22.34
CA VAL A 310 -1.80 -8.64 -20.91
C VAL A 310 -3.01 -7.87 -20.40
N VAL A 311 -3.50 -6.91 -21.16
CA VAL A 311 -4.76 -6.21 -20.89
C VAL A 311 -5.69 -6.51 -22.06
N GLY A 312 -6.89 -7.01 -21.74
CA GLY A 312 -7.91 -7.36 -22.72
C GLY A 312 -8.81 -6.17 -23.05
N GLY A 313 -10.08 -6.46 -23.31
CA GLY A 313 -11.07 -5.44 -23.64
C GLY A 313 -10.94 -4.85 -25.05
N GLN A 314 -11.70 -3.79 -25.31
CA GLN A 314 -11.73 -3.11 -26.60
C GLN A 314 -10.61 -2.07 -26.72
N SER A 315 -10.04 -1.93 -27.92
CA SER A 315 -9.08 -0.88 -28.22
C SER A 315 -9.73 0.51 -28.15
N VAL A 316 -8.96 1.50 -27.73
CA VAL A 316 -9.36 2.91 -27.81
C VAL A 316 -9.47 3.36 -29.27
N ALA A 317 -10.31 4.36 -29.55
CA ALA A 317 -10.53 4.84 -30.92
C ALA A 317 -9.33 5.64 -31.47
N ASN A 318 -8.55 6.26 -30.57
CA ASN A 318 -7.34 7.01 -30.91
C ASN A 318 -6.36 7.04 -29.72
N LEU A 319 -5.13 7.48 -29.96
CA LEU A 319 -4.05 7.48 -28.95
C LEU A 319 -4.26 8.47 -27.80
N GLU A 320 -5.05 9.53 -27.98
CA GLU A 320 -5.33 10.52 -26.92
C GLU A 320 -6.21 9.90 -25.82
N GLN A 321 -7.02 8.90 -26.16
CA GLN A 321 -7.83 8.14 -25.22
C GLN A 321 -7.04 7.05 -24.48
N ALA A 322 -5.77 6.83 -24.82
CA ALA A 322 -4.93 5.86 -24.12
C ALA A 322 -4.67 6.32 -22.67
N ILE A 323 -4.73 5.36 -21.74
CA ILE A 323 -4.46 5.64 -20.33
C ILE A 323 -2.99 6.00 -20.16
N GLN A 324 -2.72 7.23 -19.73
CA GLN A 324 -1.38 7.68 -19.39
C GLN A 324 -0.98 7.24 -17.99
N VAL A 325 0.25 6.75 -17.85
CA VAL A 325 0.86 6.37 -16.58
C VAL A 325 1.98 7.37 -16.25
N GLN A 326 1.94 7.94 -15.06
CA GLN A 326 2.87 8.96 -14.56
C GLN A 326 3.81 8.39 -13.51
N GLU A 327 4.89 9.14 -13.24
CA GLU A 327 5.92 8.81 -12.24
C GLU A 327 6.47 7.39 -12.42
N MET A 328 6.73 7.03 -13.68
CA MET A 328 7.19 5.71 -14.05
C MET A 328 8.49 5.34 -13.33
N LYS A 329 8.51 4.14 -12.75
CA LYS A 329 9.67 3.51 -12.13
C LYS A 329 9.96 2.18 -12.81
N CYS A 330 11.24 1.87 -12.89
CA CYS A 330 11.77 0.63 -13.44
C CYS A 330 12.69 -0.01 -12.40
N GLU A 331 12.36 -1.23 -11.98
CA GLU A 331 13.12 -1.97 -10.96
C GLU A 331 13.41 -3.40 -11.45
N PHE A 332 14.62 -3.89 -11.23
CA PHE A 332 15.00 -5.26 -11.59
C PHE A 332 14.69 -6.23 -10.45
N PHE A 333 14.07 -7.36 -10.78
CA PHE A 333 13.82 -8.48 -9.87
C PHE A 333 14.40 -9.76 -10.48
N GLY A 334 15.69 -9.99 -10.24
CA GLY A 334 16.43 -11.03 -10.96
C GLY A 334 16.55 -10.65 -12.44
N LEU A 335 15.99 -11.49 -13.32
CA LEU A 335 15.94 -11.21 -14.77
C LEU A 335 14.64 -10.54 -15.22
N ASP A 336 13.63 -10.46 -14.36
CA ASP A 336 12.38 -9.77 -14.64
C ASP A 336 12.52 -8.26 -14.34
N ILE A 337 11.72 -7.44 -15.01
CA ILE A 337 11.62 -5.99 -14.76
C ILE A 337 10.23 -5.67 -14.22
N LEU A 338 10.13 -4.87 -13.16
CA LEU A 338 8.87 -4.24 -12.74
C LEU A 338 8.81 -2.83 -13.31
N LEU A 339 7.86 -2.59 -14.20
CA LEU A 339 7.45 -1.25 -14.61
C LEU A 339 6.23 -0.84 -13.78
N SER A 340 6.33 0.25 -13.02
CA SER A 340 5.21 0.73 -12.20
C SER A 340 5.03 2.24 -12.27
N GLY A 341 3.82 2.71 -12.02
CA GLY A 341 3.46 4.13 -12.05
C GLY A 341 1.99 4.35 -11.74
N TYR A 342 1.55 5.60 -11.75
CA TYR A 342 0.19 6.00 -11.36
C TYR A 342 -0.67 6.32 -12.57
N CYS A 343 -1.91 5.85 -12.57
CA CYS A 343 -2.88 6.25 -13.58
C CYS A 343 -3.39 7.66 -13.27
N GLN A 344 -3.65 8.45 -14.32
CA GLN A 344 -4.29 9.76 -14.16
C GLN A 344 -5.79 9.65 -13.89
N ASN A 345 -6.37 10.73 -13.35
CA ASN A 345 -7.82 10.96 -13.26
C ASN A 345 -8.61 9.85 -12.58
N VAL A 346 -7.97 9.11 -11.67
CA VAL A 346 -8.61 8.04 -10.91
C VAL A 346 -9.78 8.65 -10.14
N TYR A 347 -10.99 8.17 -10.42
CA TYR A 347 -12.25 8.68 -9.87
C TYR A 347 -12.62 10.15 -10.21
N ARG A 348 -11.93 10.81 -11.14
CA ARG A 348 -12.11 12.24 -11.45
C ARG A 348 -12.87 12.54 -12.76
N ASN A 349 -13.40 11.51 -13.42
CA ASN A 349 -14.18 11.63 -14.66
C ASN A 349 -15.70 11.45 -14.46
N ASN A 350 -16.22 11.64 -13.24
CA ASN A 350 -17.67 11.56 -12.97
C ASN A 350 -18.25 12.93 -12.62
#